data_AF-L8Y6Q5-F1
#
_entry.id   AF-L8Y6Q5-F1
#
_cell.length_a   1.000
_cell.length_b   1.000
_cell.length_c   1.000
_cell.angle_alpha   90.00
_cell.angle_beta   90.00
_cell.angle_gamma   90.00
#
_symmetry.space_group_name_H-M   'P 1'
#
loop_
_entity.id
_entity.type
_entity.pdbx_description
1 polymer ?
#
loop_
_entity_poly.entity_id
_entity_poly.type
_entity_poly.pdbx_seq_one_letter_code
_entity_poly.pdbx_strand_id
1 'polypeptide(L)'
;MAGDRLPRKVMDAKKLASLLRGGPGGPLVIDSRSFVEYNSWHVLSSVNICCSKLVKRRLQQGKVTIAELIQPAVRSQVESEEPQDVVVYDQSTRDASVLAADSFLSILLSKLDGCFDSVAILTGGFATFSSCFPGLCEGKPAALLPMSLSQPCLPVPSVGLTRILPHLYLGSQKDVLNKDLMTQNGISYVLNASNSCPKPDFICESRFMRIPINDNYCEKLLPWLDKSIEFIDKAKLSSCQVIVHCLAGISRSATIAIAYIMKTMGMSSDDAYRFVKDRRPSISPNFNFLGQLLEYERSLKLLTALQAALTFRDGGGGQGSLLQMLALLFVESRHRKSKAKPNGKKPAAEEKKVYLEPEHTKSRITDFEFKELVVLPREIDLNEWLASNTTTFFHHINLQYSTISEFCTGETCQTMAVCNTQYYWYDERGKKVKCTAPQYVDFVMSSVQKLVTDEDVFPTKYGREFPSSFESLVKKICKYLFHVLGHIYWSHFKETLALELHGHLNTLYIHFILFAREFNLLDPKETAVMDDLTEVLCSGTGGGPGGGSGDGASSGGMGAQNHVKER
;
A
#
# COMPACT_ATOMS: atom_id res chain seq x y z
N MET A 1 -26.13 17.27 34.07
CA MET A 1 -27.12 16.17 34.08
C MET A 1 -26.64 15.12 33.09
N ALA A 2 -25.89 14.12 33.56
CA ALA A 2 -25.56 12.96 32.73
C ALA A 2 -26.79 12.06 32.72
N GLY A 3 -27.58 12.12 31.64
CA GLY A 3 -28.72 11.23 31.47
C GLY A 3 -28.25 9.81 31.18
N ASP A 4 -28.76 8.84 31.93
CA ASP A 4 -28.58 7.41 31.66
C ASP A 4 -28.98 7.12 30.20
N ARG A 5 -28.00 6.79 29.36
CA ARG A 5 -28.27 6.29 28.01
C ARG A 5 -28.69 4.84 28.13
N LEU A 6 -29.91 4.52 27.71
CA LEU A 6 -30.38 3.15 27.51
C LEU A 6 -29.36 2.34 26.69
N PRO A 7 -29.20 1.03 26.96
CA PRO A 7 -28.27 0.19 26.21
C PRO A 7 -28.62 0.21 24.71
N ARG A 8 -27.61 0.38 23.86
CA ARG A 8 -27.78 0.47 22.41
C ARG A 8 -28.37 -0.82 21.86
N LYS A 9 -29.34 -0.71 20.93
CA LYS A 9 -29.94 -1.88 20.28
C LYS A 9 -28.88 -2.62 19.46
N VAL A 10 -28.93 -3.95 19.49
CA VAL A 10 -28.06 -4.84 18.71
C VAL A 10 -28.90 -5.68 17.78
N MET A 11 -28.33 -5.96 16.60
CA MET A 11 -28.86 -6.88 15.61
C MET A 11 -27.91 -8.07 15.50
N ASP A 12 -28.41 -9.29 15.58
CA ASP A 12 -27.61 -10.48 15.29
C ASP A 12 -27.72 -10.87 13.81
N ALA A 13 -26.73 -11.63 13.33
CA ALA A 13 -26.65 -12.00 11.93
C ALA A 13 -27.85 -12.85 11.45
N LYS A 14 -28.41 -13.72 12.31
CA LYS A 14 -29.54 -14.58 11.92
C LYS A 14 -30.81 -13.77 11.74
N LYS A 15 -31.05 -12.83 12.65
CA LYS A 15 -32.20 -11.93 12.59
C LYS A 15 -32.13 -11.01 11.37
N LEU A 16 -30.98 -10.41 11.09
CA LEU A 16 -30.79 -9.60 9.88
C LEU A 16 -31.01 -10.43 8.61
N ALA A 17 -30.47 -11.65 8.55
CA ALA A 17 -30.67 -12.54 7.41
C ALA A 17 -32.14 -12.91 7.20
N SER A 18 -32.92 -13.08 8.27
CA SER A 18 -34.38 -13.32 8.18
C SER A 18 -35.11 -12.10 7.60
N LEU A 19 -34.72 -10.89 8.01
CA LEU A 19 -35.33 -9.65 7.53
C LEU A 19 -35.02 -9.41 6.05
N LEU A 20 -33.78 -9.67 5.62
CA LEU A 20 -33.37 -9.53 4.21
C LEU A 20 -34.07 -10.52 3.28
N ARG A 21 -34.48 -11.70 3.79
CA ARG A 21 -35.26 -12.69 3.02
C ARG A 21 -36.75 -12.34 2.91
N GLY A 22 -37.24 -11.40 3.71
CA GLY A 22 -38.67 -11.08 3.84
C GLY A 22 -39.29 -10.27 2.69
N GLY A 23 -38.51 -9.80 1.72
CA GLY A 23 -38.99 -8.99 0.59
C GLY A 23 -38.93 -7.47 0.84
N PRO A 24 -39.48 -6.64 -0.07
CA PRO A 24 -39.42 -5.18 0.03
C PRO A 24 -40.18 -4.69 1.27
N GLY A 25 -39.48 -3.94 2.14
CA GLY A 25 -39.93 -3.55 3.49
C GLY A 25 -38.95 -3.92 4.62
N GLY A 26 -37.79 -4.50 4.30
CA GLY A 26 -36.72 -4.79 5.27
C GLY A 26 -36.01 -3.54 5.82
N PRO A 27 -35.13 -3.71 6.84
CA PRO A 27 -34.43 -2.60 7.47
C PRO A 27 -33.49 -1.90 6.49
N LEU A 28 -33.27 -0.60 6.70
CA LEU A 28 -32.19 0.12 6.05
C LEU A 28 -30.85 -0.39 6.57
N VAL A 29 -30.08 -1.05 5.71
CA VAL A 29 -28.76 -1.58 6.09
C VAL A 29 -27.67 -0.61 5.64
N ILE A 30 -26.82 -0.18 6.57
CA ILE A 30 -25.73 0.78 6.35
C ILE A 30 -24.38 0.09 6.55
N ASP A 31 -23.55 0.10 5.51
CA ASP A 31 -22.15 -0.33 5.57
C ASP A 31 -21.26 0.87 5.95
N SER A 32 -20.59 0.78 7.08
CA SER A 32 -19.67 1.79 7.59
C SER A 32 -18.19 1.46 7.34
N ARG A 33 -17.87 0.55 6.42
CA ARG A 33 -16.49 0.21 6.03
C ARG A 33 -16.02 1.15 4.91
N SER A 34 -14.75 1.00 4.51
CA SER A 34 -14.22 1.79 3.40
C SER A 34 -14.95 1.47 2.09
N PHE A 35 -14.91 2.42 1.15
CA PHE A 35 -15.47 2.23 -0.18
C PHE A 35 -14.90 0.99 -0.88
N VAL A 36 -13.61 0.71 -0.71
CA VAL A 36 -12.94 -0.46 -1.30
C VAL A 36 -13.48 -1.76 -0.72
N GLU A 37 -13.64 -1.84 0.61
CA GLU A 37 -14.18 -3.03 1.28
C GLU A 37 -15.63 -3.29 0.86
N TYR A 38 -16.45 -2.24 0.79
CA TYR A 38 -17.84 -2.35 0.35
C TYR A 38 -17.94 -2.86 -1.09
N ASN A 39 -17.25 -2.22 -2.04
CA ASN A 39 -17.33 -2.62 -3.45
C ASN A 39 -16.74 -4.00 -3.73
N SER A 40 -15.85 -4.48 -2.86
CA SER A 40 -15.32 -5.85 -2.95
C SER A 40 -16.40 -6.87 -2.56
N TRP A 41 -16.98 -6.72 -1.38
CA TRP A 41 -17.99 -7.64 -0.86
C TRP A 41 -18.75 -7.03 0.32
N HIS A 42 -20.08 -6.97 0.25
CA HIS A 42 -20.94 -6.31 1.25
C HIS A 42 -22.28 -7.04 1.42
N VAL A 43 -23.04 -6.69 2.46
CA VAL A 43 -24.38 -7.27 2.71
C VAL A 43 -25.35 -6.83 1.62
N LEU A 44 -26.20 -7.75 1.16
CA LEU A 44 -27.21 -7.52 0.13
C LEU A 44 -28.01 -6.23 0.39
N SER A 45 -28.12 -5.38 -0.65
CA SER A 45 -28.87 -4.13 -0.64
C SER A 45 -28.46 -3.12 0.45
N SER A 46 -27.25 -3.23 1.02
CA SER A 46 -26.75 -2.24 1.97
C SER A 46 -26.26 -0.96 1.29
N VAL A 47 -26.32 0.16 2.00
CA VAL A 47 -25.84 1.47 1.54
C VAL A 47 -24.51 1.79 2.20
N ASN A 48 -23.47 2.06 1.42
CA ASN A 48 -22.19 2.50 1.97
C ASN A 48 -22.19 3.99 2.28
N ILE A 49 -21.79 4.34 3.49
CA ILE A 49 -21.61 5.74 3.92
C ILE A 49 -20.12 6.14 3.90
N CYS A 50 -19.25 5.34 3.26
CA CYS A 50 -17.83 5.61 3.03
C CYS A 50 -17.08 6.07 4.30
N CYS A 51 -16.59 5.14 5.12
CA CYS A 51 -15.82 5.49 6.32
C CYS A 51 -14.47 6.14 5.97
N SER A 52 -14.49 7.47 5.85
CA SER A 52 -13.31 8.31 5.69
C SER A 52 -13.21 9.33 6.81
N LYS A 53 -11.99 9.80 7.08
CA LYS A 53 -11.75 10.90 8.03
C LYS A 53 -12.54 12.16 7.64
N LEU A 54 -12.76 12.37 6.34
CA LEU A 54 -13.49 13.51 5.79
C LEU A 54 -15.00 13.43 6.06
N VAL A 55 -15.64 12.29 5.77
CA VAL A 55 -17.07 12.09 6.01
C VAL A 55 -17.36 12.17 7.51
N LYS A 56 -16.52 11.53 8.34
CA LYS A 56 -16.55 11.65 9.81
C LYS A 56 -16.63 13.11 10.26
N ARG A 57 -15.72 13.93 9.73
CA ARG A 57 -15.54 15.34 10.05
C ARG A 57 -16.74 16.19 9.64
N ARG A 58 -17.26 16.00 8.42
CA ARG A 58 -18.44 16.74 7.94
C ARG A 58 -19.69 16.38 8.74
N LEU A 59 -19.87 15.09 9.10
CA LEU A 59 -20.99 14.63 9.94
C LEU A 59 -20.95 15.26 11.34
N GLN A 60 -19.77 15.29 11.97
CA GLN A 60 -19.60 15.95 13.28
C GLN A 60 -19.98 17.42 13.24
N GLN A 61 -19.68 18.11 12.14
CA GLN A 61 -19.90 19.54 11.95
C GLN A 61 -21.29 19.88 11.42
N GLY A 62 -22.12 18.88 11.09
CA GLY A 62 -23.42 19.11 10.46
C GLY A 62 -23.34 19.72 9.06
N LYS A 63 -22.16 19.69 8.41
CA LYS A 63 -21.94 20.16 7.02
C LYS A 63 -22.33 19.11 5.97
N VAL A 64 -22.68 17.91 6.43
CA VAL A 64 -23.36 16.87 5.67
C VAL A 64 -24.33 16.18 6.62
N THR A 65 -25.53 15.91 6.15
CA THR A 65 -26.55 15.18 6.90
C THR A 65 -26.51 13.70 6.55
N ILE A 66 -27.10 12.85 7.40
CA ILE A 66 -27.25 11.43 7.10
C ILE A 66 -28.10 11.22 5.85
N ALA A 67 -29.16 12.01 5.68
CA ALA A 67 -30.02 11.98 4.49
C ALA A 67 -29.27 12.36 3.20
N GLU A 68 -28.17 13.10 3.28
CA GLU A 68 -27.28 13.39 2.13
C GLU A 68 -26.26 12.28 1.83
N LEU A 69 -25.91 11.45 2.82
CA LEU A 69 -24.99 10.34 2.63
C LEU A 69 -25.69 9.05 2.16
N ILE A 70 -27.00 8.96 2.35
CA ILE A 70 -27.82 7.86 1.87
C ILE A 70 -28.20 8.12 0.40
N GLN A 71 -28.02 7.13 -0.48
CA GLN A 71 -28.21 7.28 -1.93
C GLN A 71 -29.64 7.77 -2.31
N PRO A 72 -29.80 8.46 -3.46
CA PRO A 72 -31.10 9.00 -3.90
C PRO A 72 -32.23 7.96 -4.03
N ALA A 73 -31.91 6.71 -4.36
CA ALA A 73 -32.88 5.61 -4.48
C ALA A 73 -33.48 5.18 -3.13
N VAL A 74 -32.81 5.51 -2.02
CA VAL A 74 -33.23 5.19 -0.65
C VAL A 74 -33.83 6.42 0.04
N ARG A 75 -33.54 7.65 -0.43
CA ARG A 75 -34.19 8.88 0.06
C ARG A 75 -35.71 8.82 -0.02
N SER A 76 -36.27 8.26 -1.09
CA SER A 76 -37.72 8.09 -1.24
C SER A 76 -38.34 7.10 -0.23
N GLN A 77 -37.55 6.19 0.34
CA GLN A 77 -37.98 5.29 1.42
C GLN A 77 -37.85 5.97 2.80
N VAL A 78 -36.84 6.84 2.97
CA VAL A 78 -36.59 7.61 4.21
C VAL A 78 -37.61 8.74 4.40
N GLU A 79 -38.23 9.24 3.32
CA GLU A 79 -39.31 10.23 3.37
C GLU A 79 -40.72 9.63 3.63
N SER A 80 -40.83 8.31 3.79
CA SER A 80 -42.10 7.67 4.18
C SER A 80 -42.39 7.89 5.68
N GLU A 81 -43.66 8.10 6.04
CA GLU A 81 -44.08 8.33 7.44
C GLU A 81 -44.04 7.05 8.32
N GLU A 82 -43.51 5.93 7.80
CA GLU A 82 -43.42 4.67 8.56
C GLU A 82 -42.07 4.55 9.30
N PRO A 83 -42.06 4.06 10.56
CA PRO A 83 -40.85 3.93 11.34
C PRO A 83 -39.90 2.90 10.72
N GLN A 84 -38.76 3.37 10.21
CA GLN A 84 -37.76 2.54 9.54
C GLN A 84 -36.71 2.02 10.55
N ASP A 85 -36.57 0.69 10.64
CA ASP A 85 -35.46 0.06 11.35
C ASP A 85 -34.16 0.25 10.57
N VAL A 86 -33.11 0.77 11.23
CA VAL A 86 -31.78 0.95 10.66
C VAL A 86 -30.79 -0.02 11.29
N VAL A 87 -30.02 -0.72 10.47
CA VAL A 87 -28.95 -1.62 10.91
C VAL A 87 -27.62 -1.14 10.34
N VAL A 88 -26.66 -0.82 11.21
CA VAL A 88 -25.32 -0.37 10.84
C VAL A 88 -24.31 -1.46 11.12
N TYR A 89 -23.36 -1.68 10.21
CA TYR A 89 -22.27 -2.62 10.41
C TYR A 89 -20.92 -2.07 9.95
N ASP A 90 -19.87 -2.45 10.67
CA ASP A 90 -18.48 -2.27 10.28
C ASP A 90 -17.86 -3.64 9.96
N GLN A 91 -16.53 -3.77 9.97
CA GLN A 91 -15.89 -5.05 9.67
C GLN A 91 -16.11 -6.12 10.76
N SER A 92 -16.09 -5.77 12.05
CA SER A 92 -16.03 -6.80 13.11
C SER A 92 -16.48 -6.38 14.52
N THR A 93 -17.07 -5.19 14.71
CA THR A 93 -17.49 -4.73 16.04
C THR A 93 -18.55 -5.65 16.63
N ARG A 94 -18.27 -6.16 17.84
CA ARG A 94 -19.17 -7.05 18.59
C ARG A 94 -19.96 -6.31 19.66
N ASP A 95 -19.36 -5.28 20.24
CA ASP A 95 -19.96 -4.51 21.33
C ASP A 95 -19.73 -3.02 21.10
N ALA A 96 -20.82 -2.26 21.00
CA ALA A 96 -20.78 -0.82 20.82
C ALA A 96 -20.26 -0.06 22.05
N SER A 97 -20.27 -0.68 23.24
CA SER A 97 -19.78 -0.06 24.48
C SER A 97 -18.26 0.18 24.46
N VAL A 98 -17.53 -0.60 23.65
CA VAL A 98 -16.07 -0.56 23.53
C VAL A 98 -15.61 0.43 22.45
N LEU A 99 -16.53 1.00 21.69
CA LEU A 99 -16.19 1.95 20.62
C LEU A 99 -15.63 3.24 21.21
N ALA A 100 -14.49 3.69 20.69
CA ALA A 100 -13.96 5.00 21.02
C ALA A 100 -15.00 6.07 20.69
N ALA A 101 -15.19 7.05 21.59
CA ALA A 101 -16.21 8.09 21.43
C ALA A 101 -16.02 8.91 20.15
N ASP A 102 -14.78 9.03 19.68
CA ASP A 102 -14.44 9.71 18.45
C ASP A 102 -14.42 8.77 17.22
N SER A 103 -14.69 7.47 17.34
CA SER A 103 -14.68 6.58 16.17
C SER A 103 -15.74 6.98 15.13
N PHE A 104 -15.50 6.68 13.85
CA PHE A 104 -16.48 6.97 12.79
C PHE A 104 -17.83 6.33 13.09
N LEU A 105 -17.82 5.05 13.50
CA LEU A 105 -19.02 4.30 13.83
C LEU A 105 -19.78 4.94 14.99
N SER A 106 -19.11 5.38 16.06
CA SER A 106 -19.76 6.10 17.18
C SER A 106 -20.45 7.38 16.75
N ILE A 107 -19.82 8.15 15.85
CA ILE A 107 -20.36 9.41 15.33
C ILE A 107 -21.55 9.15 14.40
N LEU A 108 -21.40 8.19 13.50
CA LEU A 108 -22.45 7.78 12.56
C LEU A 108 -23.69 7.31 13.32
N LEU A 109 -23.51 6.42 14.29
CA LEU A 109 -24.57 5.95 15.18
C LEU A 109 -25.25 7.10 15.92
N SER A 110 -24.47 8.03 16.50
CA SER A 110 -25.04 9.19 17.20
C SER A 110 -25.83 10.12 16.29
N LYS A 111 -25.52 10.19 14.99
CA LYS A 111 -26.26 11.00 14.02
C LYS A 111 -27.53 10.28 13.56
N LEU A 112 -27.44 8.97 13.36
CA LEU A 112 -28.59 8.13 13.02
C LEU A 112 -29.63 8.10 14.14
N ASP A 113 -29.22 8.03 15.41
CA ASP A 113 -30.15 8.09 16.55
C ASP A 113 -30.95 9.40 16.61
N GLY A 114 -30.42 10.48 16.01
CA GLY A 114 -31.11 11.77 15.90
C GLY A 114 -32.04 11.87 14.68
N CYS A 115 -32.02 10.88 13.79
CA CYS A 115 -32.79 10.87 12.55
C CYS A 115 -33.79 9.70 12.46
N PHE A 116 -33.59 8.63 13.23
CA PHE A 116 -34.38 7.40 13.15
C PHE A 116 -34.75 6.89 14.55
N ASP A 117 -35.96 6.35 14.71
CA ASP A 117 -36.47 5.84 15.99
C ASP A 117 -35.80 4.53 16.43
N SER A 118 -35.21 3.79 15.49
CA SER A 118 -34.66 2.47 15.74
C SER A 118 -33.36 2.25 14.96
N VAL A 119 -32.24 2.37 15.69
CA VAL A 119 -30.89 2.15 15.14
C VAL A 119 -30.22 1.02 15.92
N ALA A 120 -29.82 -0.04 15.20
CA ALA A 120 -29.12 -1.19 15.76
C ALA A 120 -27.75 -1.38 15.11
N ILE A 121 -26.79 -1.89 15.88
CA ILE A 121 -25.49 -2.33 15.35
C ILE A 121 -25.50 -3.83 15.08
N LEU A 122 -24.93 -4.27 13.96
CA LEU A 122 -24.76 -5.68 13.65
C LEU A 122 -23.62 -6.28 14.48
N THR A 123 -23.96 -7.20 15.36
CA THR A 123 -23.00 -7.86 16.26
C THR A 123 -22.03 -8.72 15.46
N GLY A 124 -20.74 -8.42 15.58
CA GLY A 124 -19.66 -9.10 14.87
C GLY A 124 -19.42 -8.59 13.46
N GLY A 125 -20.10 -7.51 13.04
CA GLY A 125 -19.91 -6.81 11.78
C GLY A 125 -20.10 -7.69 10.54
N PHE A 126 -19.54 -7.22 9.43
CA PHE A 126 -19.56 -7.90 8.14
C PHE A 126 -18.92 -9.28 8.21
N ALA A 127 -17.79 -9.42 8.91
CA ALA A 127 -17.04 -10.68 8.97
C ALA A 127 -17.89 -11.84 9.53
N THR A 128 -18.71 -11.56 10.55
CA THR A 128 -19.59 -12.58 11.14
C THR A 128 -20.78 -12.87 10.24
N PHE A 129 -21.37 -11.83 9.64
CA PHE A 129 -22.53 -11.98 8.77
C PHE A 129 -22.19 -12.75 7.50
N SER A 130 -21.14 -12.36 6.79
CA SER A 130 -20.73 -12.98 5.53
C SER A 130 -20.27 -14.43 5.70
N SER A 131 -19.67 -14.78 6.85
CA SER A 131 -19.34 -16.17 7.18
C SER A 131 -20.58 -17.03 7.41
N CYS A 132 -21.66 -16.49 7.98
CA CYS A 132 -22.87 -17.25 8.27
C CYS A 132 -23.84 -17.29 7.08
N PHE A 133 -23.87 -16.21 6.28
CA PHE A 133 -24.87 -15.97 5.23
C PHE A 133 -24.23 -15.44 3.94
N PRO A 134 -23.26 -16.14 3.32
CA PRO A 134 -22.56 -15.65 2.14
C PRO A 134 -23.48 -15.40 0.93
N GLY A 135 -24.60 -16.12 0.84
CA GLY A 135 -25.61 -15.93 -0.21
C GLY A 135 -26.52 -14.71 -0.03
N LEU A 136 -26.37 -13.96 1.05
CA LEU A 136 -27.02 -12.67 1.28
C LEU A 136 -26.00 -11.52 1.27
N CYS A 137 -24.94 -11.68 0.47
CA CYS A 137 -23.93 -10.66 0.23
C CYS A 137 -23.81 -10.41 -1.28
N GLU A 138 -23.54 -9.16 -1.66
CA GLU A 138 -23.29 -8.72 -3.03
C GLU A 138 -21.80 -8.42 -3.24
N GLY A 139 -21.33 -8.63 -4.47
CA GLY A 139 -19.91 -8.57 -4.83
C GLY A 139 -19.29 -9.97 -5.00
N LYS A 140 -18.08 -10.02 -5.60
CA LYS A 140 -17.33 -11.27 -5.72
C LYS A 140 -16.43 -11.39 -4.49
N PRO A 141 -16.52 -12.46 -3.67
CA PRO A 141 -15.48 -12.71 -2.69
C PRO A 141 -14.17 -12.79 -3.47
N ALA A 142 -13.24 -11.88 -3.21
CA ALA A 142 -11.89 -12.05 -3.70
C ALA A 142 -11.49 -13.46 -3.28
N ALA A 143 -11.22 -14.35 -4.25
CA ALA A 143 -10.49 -15.58 -3.96
C ALA A 143 -9.33 -15.17 -3.07
N LEU A 144 -9.08 -15.89 -1.96
CA LEU A 144 -8.07 -15.60 -0.96
C LEU A 144 -6.73 -15.23 -1.62
N LEU A 145 -6.57 -13.96 -1.98
CA LEU A 145 -5.35 -13.39 -2.51
C LEU A 145 -4.55 -12.96 -1.29
N PRO A 146 -3.22 -13.21 -1.25
CA PRO A 146 -2.40 -12.77 -0.14
C PRO A 146 -2.51 -11.25 -0.04
N MET A 147 -3.12 -10.75 1.03
CA MET A 147 -3.12 -9.32 1.30
C MET A 147 -1.66 -8.89 1.48
N SER A 148 -1.22 -8.00 0.59
CA SER A 148 0.15 -7.49 0.49
C SER A 148 0.66 -6.91 1.82
N LEU A 149 1.97 -7.11 2.06
CA LEU A 149 2.78 -6.78 3.24
C LEU A 149 2.78 -5.30 3.69
N SER A 150 2.01 -4.44 3.05
CA SER A 150 2.03 -3.00 3.28
C SER A 150 0.63 -2.40 3.26
N GLN A 151 -0.16 -2.67 4.30
CA GLN A 151 -1.27 -1.77 4.61
C GLN A 151 -0.70 -0.45 5.18
N PRO A 152 -1.06 0.71 4.62
CA PRO A 152 -0.77 1.99 5.26
C PRO A 152 -1.53 2.04 6.58
N CYS A 153 -0.78 2.11 7.68
CA CYS A 153 -1.36 2.28 8.99
C CYS A 153 -1.89 3.71 9.10
N LEU A 154 -3.17 3.86 9.44
CA LEU A 154 -3.63 5.08 10.11
C LEU A 154 -2.68 5.37 11.29
N PRO A 155 -2.48 6.64 11.70
CA PRO A 155 -1.66 6.97 12.85
C PRO A 155 -2.31 6.38 14.11
N VAL A 156 -1.95 5.15 14.44
CA VAL A 156 -2.28 4.50 15.70
C VAL A 156 -1.36 5.14 16.76
N PRO A 157 -1.89 5.60 17.91
CA PRO A 157 -1.07 6.15 18.98
C PRO A 157 0.08 5.18 19.30
N SER A 158 1.26 5.73 19.60
CA SER A 158 2.42 4.98 20.07
C SER A 158 2.01 3.98 21.16
N VAL A 159 1.87 2.71 20.81
CA VAL A 159 1.68 1.63 21.77
C VAL A 159 2.96 1.55 22.59
N GLY A 160 2.85 1.57 23.91
CA GLY A 160 4.00 1.43 24.82
C GLY A 160 4.76 0.12 24.59
N LEU A 161 5.74 -0.15 25.46
CA LEU A 161 6.50 -1.40 25.48
C LEU A 161 5.62 -2.64 25.17
N THR A 162 5.98 -3.40 24.15
CA THR A 162 5.21 -4.56 23.68
C THR A 162 6.01 -5.85 23.82
N ARG A 163 5.42 -6.89 24.40
CA ARG A 163 6.03 -8.21 24.49
C ARG A 163 5.77 -9.01 23.21
N ILE A 164 6.82 -9.39 22.50
CA ILE A 164 6.73 -10.19 21.25
C ILE A 164 6.85 -11.69 21.57
N LEU A 165 7.84 -12.05 22.37
CA LEU A 165 8.05 -13.40 22.90
C LEU A 165 8.32 -13.33 24.41
N PRO A 166 8.35 -14.46 25.15
CA PRO A 166 8.58 -14.45 26.58
C PRO A 166 9.83 -13.66 27.03
N HIS A 167 10.90 -13.69 26.23
CA HIS A 167 12.18 -13.01 26.47
C HIS A 167 12.40 -11.76 25.60
N LEU A 168 11.55 -11.47 24.60
CA LEU A 168 11.76 -10.41 23.61
C LEU A 168 10.66 -9.36 23.67
N TYR A 169 11.06 -8.11 23.89
CA TYR A 169 10.21 -6.93 23.84
C TYR A 169 10.58 -6.01 22.66
N LEU A 170 9.59 -5.28 22.17
CA LEU A 170 9.72 -4.27 21.12
C LEU A 170 9.16 -2.94 21.63
N GLY A 171 9.93 -1.86 21.47
CA GLY A 171 9.53 -0.54 21.97
C GLY A 171 10.25 0.64 21.33
N SER A 172 10.02 1.81 21.90
CA SER A 172 10.55 3.12 21.50
C SER A 172 11.66 3.59 22.44
N GLN A 173 12.31 4.71 22.10
CA GLN A 173 13.26 5.37 23.01
C GLN A 173 12.60 5.74 24.34
N LYS A 174 11.33 6.19 24.30
CA LYS A 174 10.60 6.59 25.50
C LYS A 174 10.45 5.42 26.49
N ASP A 175 10.20 4.22 25.98
CA ASP A 175 10.04 3.01 26.80
C ASP A 175 11.36 2.65 27.49
N VAL A 176 12.46 2.69 26.74
CA VAL A 176 13.81 2.31 27.21
C VAL A 176 14.37 3.29 28.25
N LEU A 177 13.97 4.56 28.21
CA LEU A 177 14.37 5.55 29.20
C LEU A 177 13.55 5.49 30.50
N ASN A 178 12.46 4.72 30.54
CA ASN A 178 11.66 4.54 31.74
C ASN A 178 12.23 3.38 32.59
N LYS A 179 12.99 3.72 33.64
CA LYS A 179 13.64 2.74 34.52
C LYS A 179 12.67 1.82 35.25
N ASP A 180 11.53 2.35 35.68
CA ASP A 180 10.52 1.57 36.41
C ASP A 180 9.87 0.54 35.49
N LEU A 181 9.52 0.95 34.27
CA LEU A 181 8.97 0.07 33.24
C LEU A 181 9.94 -1.05 32.87
N MET A 182 11.22 -0.73 32.70
CA MET A 182 12.28 -1.70 32.41
C MET A 182 12.43 -2.72 33.55
N THR A 183 12.46 -2.25 34.81
CA THR A 183 12.62 -3.08 36.01
C THR A 183 11.41 -4.00 36.22
N GLN A 184 10.18 -3.46 36.09
CA GLN A 184 8.93 -4.21 36.24
C GLN A 184 8.82 -5.36 35.23
N ASN A 185 9.38 -5.22 34.03
CA ASN A 185 9.35 -6.24 32.99
C ASN A 185 10.61 -7.13 32.96
N GLY A 186 11.53 -6.96 33.92
CA GLY A 186 12.79 -7.72 33.99
C GLY A 186 13.78 -7.44 32.86
N ILE A 187 13.60 -6.34 32.12
CA ILE A 187 14.41 -6.04 30.93
C ILE A 187 15.78 -5.56 31.38
N SER A 188 16.81 -6.34 31.04
CA SER A 188 18.20 -6.03 31.40
C SER A 188 19.16 -6.05 30.21
N TYR A 189 18.67 -6.40 29.01
CA TYR A 189 19.39 -6.30 27.73
C TYR A 189 18.70 -5.31 26.81
N VAL A 190 19.49 -4.47 26.12
CA VAL A 190 18.97 -3.44 25.21
C VAL A 190 19.69 -3.48 23.88
N LEU A 191 18.93 -3.70 22.81
CA LEU A 191 19.37 -3.57 21.43
C LEU A 191 18.77 -2.30 20.83
N ASN A 192 19.64 -1.33 20.51
CA ASN A 192 19.29 -0.03 19.96
C ASN A 192 19.60 0.05 18.47
N ALA A 193 18.57 0.14 17.63
CA ALA A 193 18.69 0.32 16.19
C ALA A 193 18.53 1.81 15.82
N SER A 194 19.51 2.62 16.19
CA SER A 194 19.56 4.04 15.84
C SER A 194 20.96 4.65 16.02
N ASN A 195 21.17 5.78 15.34
CA ASN A 195 22.35 6.64 15.54
C ASN A 195 22.24 7.55 16.77
N SER A 196 21.03 7.98 17.12
CA SER A 196 20.83 9.11 18.04
C SER A 196 20.22 8.75 19.40
N CYS A 197 19.52 7.61 19.54
CA CYS A 197 18.85 7.31 20.81
C CYS A 197 19.92 6.99 21.87
N PRO A 198 19.89 7.61 23.06
CA PRO A 198 20.92 7.41 24.09
C PRO A 198 20.87 6.00 24.69
N LYS A 199 22.00 5.54 25.25
CA LYS A 199 22.05 4.33 26.09
C LYS A 199 21.53 4.72 27.48
N PRO A 200 20.62 3.94 28.11
CA PRO A 200 20.26 4.18 29.51
C PRO A 200 21.43 3.97 30.46
N ASP A 201 21.55 4.83 31.47
CA ASP A 201 22.64 4.77 32.45
C ASP A 201 22.59 3.51 33.32
N PHE A 202 21.38 3.01 33.58
CA PHE A 202 21.15 1.82 34.40
C PHE A 202 21.38 0.49 33.65
N ILE A 203 21.75 0.52 32.37
CA ILE A 203 22.10 -0.68 31.59
C ILE A 203 23.62 -0.77 31.44
N CYS A 204 24.18 -1.90 31.88
CA CYS A 204 25.61 -2.18 31.75
C CYS A 204 26.03 -2.29 30.28
N GLU A 205 27.25 -1.87 29.97
CA GLU A 205 27.79 -1.90 28.59
C GLU A 205 27.78 -3.30 27.98
N SER A 206 28.04 -4.33 28.79
CA SER A 206 28.03 -5.74 28.37
C SER A 206 26.65 -6.29 27.98
N ARG A 207 25.57 -5.56 28.31
CA ARG A 207 24.17 -5.88 28.00
C ARG A 207 23.51 -4.83 27.08
N PHE A 208 24.33 -3.99 26.45
CA PHE A 208 23.88 -3.02 25.46
C PHE A 208 24.50 -3.33 24.10
N MET A 209 23.71 -3.25 23.04
CA MET A 209 24.18 -3.32 21.66
C MET A 209 23.56 -2.19 20.85
N ARG A 210 24.39 -1.45 20.12
CA ARG A 210 23.95 -0.46 19.14
C ARG A 210 24.18 -0.95 17.73
N ILE A 211 23.17 -0.74 16.89
CA ILE A 211 23.24 -0.84 15.44
C ILE A 211 23.05 0.58 14.91
N PRO A 212 24.14 1.22 14.43
CA PRO A 212 24.13 2.63 14.04
C PRO A 212 23.49 2.80 12.66
N ILE A 213 22.15 2.81 12.60
CA ILE A 213 21.41 2.92 11.34
C ILE A 213 20.35 4.03 11.36
N ASN A 214 20.17 4.67 10.20
CA ASN A 214 19.06 5.57 9.97
C ASN A 214 17.82 4.83 9.48
N ASP A 215 16.67 5.50 9.52
CA ASP A 215 15.40 4.97 9.03
C ASP A 215 15.14 5.51 7.62
N ASN A 216 15.91 5.04 6.64
CA ASN A 216 15.79 5.49 5.25
C ASN A 216 15.99 4.33 4.27
N TYR A 217 15.83 4.64 2.98
CA TYR A 217 15.79 3.65 1.91
C TYR A 217 17.16 3.15 1.42
N CYS A 218 18.26 3.71 1.91
CA CYS A 218 19.63 3.33 1.52
C CYS A 218 20.37 2.53 2.60
N GLU A 219 19.84 2.47 3.82
CA GLU A 219 20.49 1.83 4.97
C GLU A 219 20.39 0.31 4.90
N LYS A 220 21.46 -0.39 5.28
CA LYS A 220 21.50 -1.85 5.25
C LYS A 220 21.45 -2.41 6.66
N LEU A 221 20.30 -2.95 7.04
CA LEU A 221 20.09 -3.69 8.28
C LEU A 221 20.45 -5.18 8.13
N LEU A 222 20.32 -5.75 6.94
CA LEU A 222 20.61 -7.16 6.62
C LEU A 222 21.97 -7.63 7.17
N PRO A 223 23.09 -6.89 7.00
CA PRO A 223 24.40 -7.32 7.54
C PRO A 223 24.46 -7.40 9.07
N TRP A 224 23.49 -6.81 9.77
CA TRP A 224 23.43 -6.78 11.23
C TRP A 224 22.50 -7.84 11.81
N LEU A 225 21.65 -8.49 11.00
CA LEU A 225 20.59 -9.35 11.51
C LEU A 225 21.14 -10.54 12.31
N ASP A 226 22.15 -11.25 11.78
CA ASP A 226 22.71 -12.41 12.48
C ASP A 226 23.32 -12.02 13.84
N LYS A 227 24.09 -10.92 13.89
CA LYS A 227 24.65 -10.39 15.14
C LYS A 227 23.55 -9.92 16.12
N SER A 228 22.44 -9.40 15.60
CA SER A 228 21.28 -8.99 16.40
C SER A 228 20.61 -10.19 17.04
N ILE A 229 20.45 -11.28 16.27
CA ILE A 229 19.84 -12.53 16.73
C ILE A 229 20.71 -13.16 17.81
N GLU A 230 22.03 -13.24 17.61
CA GLU A 230 22.98 -13.72 18.61
C GLU A 230 22.88 -12.94 19.93
N PHE A 231 22.73 -11.62 19.86
CA PHE A 231 22.56 -10.77 21.03
C PHE A 231 21.25 -11.05 21.78
N ILE A 232 20.14 -11.25 21.04
CA ILE A 232 18.85 -11.62 21.62
C ILE A 232 18.92 -13.01 22.28
N ASP A 233 19.57 -13.97 21.63
CA ASP A 233 19.74 -15.32 22.16
C ASP A 233 20.65 -15.35 23.40
N LYS A 234 21.67 -14.50 23.47
CA LYS A 234 22.48 -14.34 24.69
C LYS A 234 21.63 -13.92 25.90
N ALA A 235 20.68 -13.00 25.70
CA ALA A 235 19.75 -12.60 26.76
C ALA A 235 18.83 -13.76 27.16
N LYS A 236 18.29 -14.48 26.17
CA LYS A 236 17.44 -15.67 26.36
C LYS A 236 18.16 -16.76 27.18
N LEU A 237 19.39 -17.11 26.80
CA LEU A 237 20.20 -18.14 27.48
C LEU A 237 20.57 -17.72 28.92
N SER A 238 20.66 -16.42 29.18
CA SER A 238 20.89 -15.88 30.52
C SER A 238 19.59 -15.75 31.34
N SER A 239 18.47 -16.30 30.85
CA SER A 239 17.13 -16.17 31.46
C SER A 239 16.72 -14.71 31.71
N CYS A 240 17.18 -13.80 30.86
CA CYS A 240 16.91 -12.36 30.93
C CYS A 240 15.99 -11.90 29.80
N GLN A 241 15.29 -10.79 30.00
CA GLN A 241 14.48 -10.14 28.97
C GLN A 241 15.32 -9.09 28.23
N VAL A 242 15.15 -9.07 26.90
CA VAL A 242 15.76 -8.08 26.00
C VAL A 242 14.68 -7.21 25.36
N ILE A 243 14.99 -5.93 25.21
CA ILE A 243 14.21 -5.03 24.36
C ILE A 243 14.99 -4.66 23.10
N VAL A 244 14.31 -4.70 21.97
CA VAL A 244 14.76 -4.16 20.70
C VAL A 244 14.01 -2.87 20.44
N HIS A 245 14.73 -1.76 20.27
CA HIS A 245 14.12 -0.45 20.10
C HIS A 245 14.83 0.41 19.06
N CYS A 246 14.09 1.37 18.52
CA CYS A 246 14.64 2.50 17.79
C CYS A 246 14.07 3.79 18.39
N LEU A 247 13.90 4.85 17.59
CA LEU A 247 13.26 6.07 18.06
C LEU A 247 11.79 5.83 18.43
N ALA A 248 10.98 5.33 17.48
CA ALA A 248 9.53 5.18 17.63
C ALA A 248 9.07 3.73 17.86
N GLY A 249 9.95 2.74 17.67
CA GLY A 249 9.55 1.33 17.76
C GLY A 249 8.66 0.86 16.60
N ILE A 250 8.78 1.48 15.42
CA ILE A 250 7.88 1.28 14.28
C ILE A 250 8.56 0.52 13.14
N SER A 251 9.72 1.00 12.69
CA SER A 251 10.39 0.50 11.47
C SER A 251 11.63 -0.33 11.80
N ARG A 252 12.81 0.29 11.99
CA ARG A 252 14.10 -0.40 12.24
C ARG A 252 14.04 -1.54 13.26
N SER A 253 13.55 -1.26 14.46
CA SER A 253 13.47 -2.25 15.54
C SER A 253 12.42 -3.32 15.29
N ALA A 254 11.34 -2.99 14.58
CA ALA A 254 10.34 -3.96 14.17
C ALA A 254 10.92 -4.93 13.13
N THR A 255 11.71 -4.44 12.18
CA THR A 255 12.41 -5.29 11.21
C THR A 255 13.31 -6.31 11.88
N ILE A 256 14.08 -5.90 12.89
CA ILE A 256 14.94 -6.84 13.67
C ILE A 256 14.08 -7.88 14.39
N ALA A 257 12.97 -7.46 15.02
CA ALA A 257 12.07 -8.39 15.69
C ALA A 257 11.46 -9.41 14.70
N ILE A 258 11.04 -8.96 13.52
CA ILE A 258 10.52 -9.83 12.46
C ILE A 258 11.59 -10.82 11.99
N ALA A 259 12.81 -10.36 11.72
CA ALA A 259 13.93 -11.23 11.34
C ALA A 259 14.23 -12.29 12.41
N TYR A 260 14.15 -11.93 13.69
CA TYR A 260 14.32 -12.87 14.80
C TYR A 260 13.23 -13.95 14.80
N ILE A 261 11.96 -13.58 14.56
CA ILE A 261 10.84 -14.53 14.43
C ILE A 261 11.06 -15.46 13.23
N MET A 262 11.44 -14.93 12.07
CA MET A 262 11.74 -15.75 10.89
C MET A 262 12.82 -16.79 11.19
N LYS A 263 13.94 -16.37 11.80
CA LYS A 263 15.05 -17.25 12.12
C LYS A 263 14.69 -18.33 13.13
N THR A 264 14.00 -17.96 14.21
CA THR A 264 13.78 -18.85 15.36
C THR A 264 12.55 -19.73 15.25
N MET A 265 11.56 -19.33 14.44
CA MET A 265 10.31 -20.06 14.25
C MET A 265 10.16 -20.64 12.84
N GLY A 266 11.12 -20.39 11.94
CA GLY A 266 11.06 -20.86 10.55
C GLY A 266 9.92 -20.25 9.74
N MET A 267 9.41 -19.10 10.18
CA MET A 267 8.31 -18.40 9.52
C MET A 267 8.79 -17.67 8.26
N SER A 268 7.91 -17.57 7.26
CA SER A 268 8.12 -16.67 6.13
C SER A 268 8.20 -15.21 6.61
N SER A 269 8.77 -14.32 5.81
CA SER A 269 8.81 -12.89 6.13
C SER A 269 7.40 -12.31 6.35
N ASP A 270 6.41 -12.81 5.64
CA ASP A 270 5.00 -12.43 5.73
C ASP A 270 4.33 -12.94 7.01
N ASP A 271 4.49 -14.21 7.35
CA ASP A 271 3.95 -14.76 8.59
C ASP A 271 4.61 -14.14 9.82
N ALA A 272 5.93 -13.93 9.76
CA ALA A 272 6.66 -13.27 10.83
C ALA A 272 6.26 -11.79 10.98
N TYR A 273 6.02 -11.08 9.87
CA TYR A 273 5.48 -9.72 9.89
C TYR A 273 4.12 -9.70 10.59
N ARG A 274 3.18 -10.56 10.18
CA ARG A 274 1.84 -10.66 10.79
C ARG A 274 1.93 -11.00 12.27
N PHE A 275 2.79 -11.95 12.64
CA PHE A 275 2.99 -12.34 14.03
C PHE A 275 3.39 -11.17 14.94
N VAL A 276 4.30 -10.31 14.47
CA VAL A 276 4.72 -9.11 15.21
C VAL A 276 3.65 -8.01 15.11
N LYS A 277 2.98 -7.88 13.96
CA LYS A 277 1.92 -6.89 13.69
C LYS A 277 0.71 -7.09 14.61
N ASP A 278 0.28 -8.33 14.80
CA ASP A 278 -0.85 -8.67 15.67
C ASP A 278 -0.57 -8.27 17.12
N ARG A 279 0.69 -8.34 17.56
CA ARG A 279 1.11 -7.94 18.91
C ARG A 279 1.36 -6.45 19.03
N ARG A 280 1.90 -5.83 17.97
CA ARG A 280 2.18 -4.39 17.88
C ARG A 280 1.60 -3.82 16.59
N PRO A 281 0.32 -3.41 16.58
CA PRO A 281 -0.34 -2.90 15.37
C PRO A 281 0.32 -1.66 14.76
N SER A 282 1.13 -0.93 15.53
CA SER A 282 1.84 0.26 15.06
C SER A 282 3.11 -0.03 14.27
N ILE A 283 3.57 -1.29 14.14
CA ILE A 283 4.76 -1.56 13.33
C ILE A 283 4.50 -1.21 11.86
N SER A 284 5.51 -0.61 11.24
CA SER A 284 5.53 -0.27 9.83
C SER A 284 6.99 -0.12 9.39
N PRO A 285 7.76 -1.23 9.28
CA PRO A 285 9.03 -1.26 8.56
C PRO A 285 8.95 -0.48 7.24
N ASN A 286 9.98 0.31 6.95
CA ASN A 286 10.10 0.92 5.63
C ASN A 286 10.35 -0.15 4.55
N PHE A 287 10.09 0.19 3.29
CA PHE A 287 10.15 -0.77 2.18
C PHE A 287 11.54 -1.35 1.93
N ASN A 288 12.60 -0.56 2.13
CA ASN A 288 13.97 -1.04 2.02
C ASN A 288 14.25 -2.16 3.05
N PHE A 289 13.78 -1.99 4.28
CA PHE A 289 13.88 -3.03 5.30
C PHE A 289 12.98 -4.24 5.06
N LEU A 290 11.79 -4.07 4.48
CA LEU A 290 10.97 -5.18 4.03
C LEU A 290 11.66 -5.99 2.91
N GLY A 291 12.27 -5.32 1.93
CA GLY A 291 13.08 -5.96 0.89
C GLY A 291 14.24 -6.77 1.47
N GLN A 292 14.91 -6.22 2.49
CA GLN A 292 15.97 -6.93 3.21
C GLN A 292 15.47 -8.14 4.01
N LEU A 293 14.22 -8.14 4.50
CA LEU A 293 13.62 -9.34 5.11
C LEU A 293 13.36 -10.43 4.06
N LEU A 294 12.91 -10.07 2.86
CA LEU A 294 12.75 -11.03 1.75
C LEU A 294 14.09 -11.61 1.30
N GLU A 295 15.15 -10.80 1.26
CA GLU A 295 16.51 -11.27 1.03
C GLU A 295 16.97 -12.21 2.16
N TYR A 296 16.73 -11.85 3.42
CA TYR A 296 17.05 -12.70 4.56
C TYR A 296 16.31 -14.05 4.50
N GLU A 297 15.04 -14.05 4.13
CA GLU A 297 14.24 -15.28 3.95
C GLU A 297 14.87 -16.21 2.90
N ARG A 298 15.32 -15.66 1.76
CA ARG A 298 16.04 -16.41 0.72
C ARG A 298 17.32 -17.03 1.28
N SER A 299 18.11 -16.26 2.05
CA SER A 299 19.31 -16.77 2.71
C SER A 299 19.00 -17.89 3.72
N LEU A 300 17.94 -17.76 4.52
CA LEU A 300 17.52 -18.81 5.47
C LEU A 300 17.07 -20.09 4.77
N LYS A 301 16.32 -19.98 3.67
CA LYS A 301 15.92 -21.12 2.84
C LYS A 301 17.14 -21.84 2.26
N LEU A 302 18.12 -21.07 1.75
CA LEU A 302 19.36 -21.63 1.23
C LEU A 302 20.16 -22.35 2.32
N LEU A 303 20.32 -21.73 3.50
CA LEU A 303 21.00 -22.36 4.64
C LEU A 303 20.32 -23.66 5.04
N THR A 304 18.98 -23.67 5.12
CA THR A 304 18.20 -24.87 5.46
C THR A 304 18.39 -25.98 4.42
N ALA A 305 18.37 -25.64 3.12
CA ALA A 305 18.59 -26.58 2.03
C ALA A 305 20.03 -27.16 2.04
N LEU A 306 21.04 -26.32 2.31
CA LEU A 306 22.42 -26.76 2.46
C LEU A 306 22.60 -27.70 3.66
N GLN A 307 21.94 -27.39 4.79
CA GLN A 307 22.00 -28.21 5.99
C GLN A 307 21.34 -29.58 5.74
N ALA A 308 20.19 -29.61 5.07
CA ALA A 308 19.52 -30.85 4.65
C ALA A 308 20.39 -31.69 3.70
N ALA A 309 21.07 -31.05 2.75
CA ALA A 309 21.97 -31.71 1.81
C ALA A 309 23.22 -32.30 2.51
N LEU A 310 23.76 -31.62 3.53
CA LEU A 310 24.87 -32.13 4.34
C LEU A 310 24.46 -33.32 5.20
N THR A 311 23.25 -33.33 5.77
CA THR A 311 22.72 -34.48 6.51
C THR A 311 22.42 -35.69 5.63
N PHE A 312 22.12 -35.50 4.35
CA PHE A 312 21.89 -36.61 3.40
C PHE A 312 23.19 -37.30 2.95
N ARG A 313 24.35 -36.71 3.23
CA ARG A 313 25.65 -37.20 2.77
C ARG A 313 26.19 -38.39 3.55
N ASP A 314 25.57 -38.72 4.70
CA ASP A 314 25.85 -39.95 5.46
C ASP A 314 25.06 -41.18 4.96
N GLY A 315 24.20 -41.02 3.94
CA GLY A 315 23.41 -42.09 3.35
C GLY A 315 23.62 -42.23 1.84
N GLY A 316 24.79 -42.73 1.42
CA GLY A 316 25.03 -43.43 0.16
C GLY A 316 24.54 -42.82 -1.17
N GLY A 317 25.47 -42.28 -1.96
CA GLY A 317 25.47 -42.39 -3.42
C GLY A 317 24.69 -41.35 -4.23
N GLY A 318 25.39 -40.31 -4.73
CA GLY A 318 24.89 -39.48 -5.84
C GLY A 318 25.61 -38.14 -5.98
N GLN A 319 26.75 -38.09 -6.69
CA GLN A 319 27.52 -36.86 -6.97
C GLN A 319 26.90 -35.98 -8.09
N GLY A 320 25.58 -35.89 -8.19
CA GLY A 320 24.90 -35.21 -9.31
C GLY A 320 24.20 -33.89 -9.01
N SER A 321 23.73 -33.64 -7.78
CA SER A 321 22.74 -32.57 -7.56
C SER A 321 23.29 -31.22 -7.10
N LEU A 322 24.52 -31.16 -6.56
CA LEU A 322 25.06 -29.91 -6.01
C LEU A 322 25.47 -28.91 -7.11
N LEU A 323 26.05 -29.42 -8.21
CA LEU A 323 26.49 -28.59 -9.34
C LEU A 323 25.31 -28.04 -10.15
N GLN A 324 24.22 -28.79 -10.23
CA GLN A 324 23.03 -28.39 -10.98
C GLN A 324 22.18 -27.37 -10.21
N MET A 325 22.19 -27.42 -8.88
CA MET A 325 21.54 -26.41 -8.02
C MET A 325 22.36 -25.12 -7.91
N LEU A 326 23.70 -25.22 -7.92
CA LEU A 326 24.59 -24.05 -8.05
C LEU A 326 24.53 -23.42 -9.44
N ALA A 327 24.29 -24.20 -10.50
CA ALA A 327 24.16 -23.70 -11.87
C ALA A 327 22.92 -22.80 -12.06
N LEU A 328 21.82 -23.04 -11.34
CA LEU A 328 20.65 -22.13 -11.37
C LEU A 328 20.91 -20.78 -10.70
N LEU A 329 21.88 -20.69 -9.78
CA LEU A 329 22.23 -19.45 -9.07
C LEU A 329 23.35 -18.65 -9.76
N PHE A 330 24.07 -19.22 -10.72
CA PHE A 330 25.23 -18.59 -11.38
C PHE A 330 24.98 -18.04 -12.80
N VAL A 331 23.78 -18.24 -13.36
CA VAL A 331 23.47 -17.84 -14.74
C VAL A 331 23.25 -16.32 -14.91
N GLU A 332 23.12 -15.53 -13.83
CA GLU A 332 22.82 -14.09 -13.93
C GLU A 332 24.00 -13.12 -13.63
N SER A 333 25.26 -13.56 -13.64
CA SER A 333 26.40 -12.64 -13.37
C SER A 333 27.39 -12.44 -14.52
N ARG A 334 27.09 -12.88 -15.74
CA ARG A 334 27.94 -12.57 -16.90
C ARG A 334 27.08 -12.19 -18.08
N HIS A 335 26.95 -10.89 -18.36
CA HIS A 335 26.97 -10.32 -19.71
C HIS A 335 27.01 -8.79 -19.65
N ARG A 336 28.22 -8.23 -19.84
CA ARG A 336 28.58 -7.04 -20.64
C ARG A 336 29.90 -6.45 -20.14
N LYS A 337 31.01 -7.10 -20.52
CA LYS A 337 32.25 -6.38 -20.79
C LYS A 337 32.33 -6.17 -22.30
N SER A 338 32.18 -4.95 -22.76
CA SER A 338 32.80 -4.52 -24.01
C SER A 338 33.32 -3.09 -23.86
N LYS A 339 34.64 -2.99 -23.73
CA LYS A 339 35.37 -1.75 -24.02
C LYS A 339 35.55 -1.68 -25.53
N ALA A 340 35.08 -0.61 -26.18
CA ALA A 340 35.70 -0.09 -27.39
C ALA A 340 35.31 1.38 -27.61
N LYS A 341 36.31 2.23 -27.83
CA LYS A 341 36.17 3.60 -28.38
C LYS A 341 36.23 3.53 -29.93
N PRO A 342 35.86 4.60 -30.66
CA PRO A 342 34.97 4.51 -31.80
C PRO A 342 35.69 4.51 -33.14
N ASN A 343 35.07 3.88 -34.15
CA ASN A 343 34.99 4.46 -35.48
C ASN A 343 33.90 3.79 -36.33
N GLY A 344 33.09 4.61 -37.02
CA GLY A 344 32.16 4.17 -38.06
C GLY A 344 30.68 4.21 -37.64
N LYS A 345 29.96 5.22 -38.12
CA LYS A 345 28.49 5.31 -38.04
C LYS A 345 27.83 4.13 -38.78
N LYS A 346 27.10 3.29 -38.04
CA LYS A 346 25.94 2.52 -38.57
C LYS A 346 24.69 3.01 -37.83
N PRO A 347 23.53 3.14 -38.49
CA PRO A 347 22.28 3.46 -37.80
C PRO A 347 21.94 2.36 -36.81
N ALA A 348 21.54 2.76 -35.60
CA ALA A 348 21.20 1.84 -34.52
C ALA A 348 19.99 0.99 -34.92
N ALA A 349 20.10 -0.33 -34.78
CA ALA A 349 18.95 -1.22 -34.90
C ALA A 349 17.93 -0.86 -33.81
N GLU A 350 16.65 -0.72 -34.18
CA GLU A 350 15.57 -0.45 -33.22
C GLU A 350 15.53 -1.56 -32.17
N GLU A 351 15.73 -1.20 -30.91
CA GLU A 351 15.72 -2.13 -29.79
C GLU A 351 14.27 -2.58 -29.53
N LYS A 352 13.99 -3.88 -29.70
CA LYS A 352 12.64 -4.45 -29.59
C LYS A 352 12.04 -4.19 -28.19
N LYS A 353 10.89 -3.49 -28.14
CA LYS A 353 10.14 -3.21 -26.90
C LYS A 353 9.43 -4.47 -26.38
N VAL A 354 10.11 -5.23 -25.53
CA VAL A 354 9.61 -6.49 -24.95
C VAL A 354 8.26 -6.31 -24.26
N TYR A 355 8.04 -5.18 -23.57
CA TYR A 355 6.78 -4.91 -22.87
C TYR A 355 5.54 -4.76 -23.75
N LEU A 356 5.69 -4.67 -25.07
CA LEU A 356 4.56 -4.62 -26.02
C LEU A 356 4.15 -6.02 -26.50
N GLU A 357 4.85 -7.07 -26.11
CA GLU A 357 4.54 -8.42 -26.55
C GLU A 357 3.18 -8.89 -26.00
N PRO A 358 2.30 -9.51 -26.81
CA PRO A 358 0.91 -9.84 -26.43
C PRO A 358 0.78 -10.72 -25.18
N GLU A 359 1.79 -11.53 -24.88
CA GLU A 359 1.84 -12.37 -23.69
C GLU A 359 1.98 -11.56 -22.40
N HIS A 360 2.62 -10.40 -22.45
CA HIS A 360 2.85 -9.55 -21.27
C HIS A 360 1.77 -8.49 -21.08
N THR A 361 1.18 -7.99 -22.18
CA THR A 361 0.18 -6.90 -22.13
C THR A 361 -1.20 -7.36 -21.68
N LYS A 362 -1.47 -8.67 -21.71
CA LYS A 362 -2.70 -9.27 -21.18
C LYS A 362 -2.71 -9.40 -19.66
N SER A 363 -1.55 -9.44 -19.02
CA SER A 363 -1.42 -9.63 -17.58
C SER A 363 -1.81 -8.35 -16.82
N ARG A 364 -2.79 -8.48 -15.92
CA ARG A 364 -3.25 -7.43 -15.00
C ARG A 364 -3.71 -8.06 -13.68
N ILE A 365 -3.77 -7.24 -12.61
CA ILE A 365 -4.32 -7.68 -11.31
C ILE A 365 -5.86 -7.75 -11.37
N THR A 366 -6.49 -6.95 -12.22
CA THR A 366 -7.95 -6.87 -12.35
C THR A 366 -8.38 -6.56 -13.78
N ASP A 367 -9.55 -7.08 -14.16
CA ASP A 367 -10.21 -6.86 -15.45
C ASP A 367 -11.22 -5.69 -15.40
N PHE A 368 -11.19 -4.88 -14.34
CA PHE A 368 -12.16 -3.79 -14.13
C PHE A 368 -12.05 -2.69 -15.20
N GLU A 369 -13.17 -2.01 -15.48
CA GLU A 369 -13.15 -0.83 -16.36
C GLU A 369 -12.47 0.35 -15.65
N PHE A 370 -11.17 0.53 -15.89
CA PHE A 370 -10.35 1.58 -15.28
C PHE A 370 -10.88 3.01 -15.51
N LYS A 371 -11.73 3.21 -16.54
CA LYS A 371 -12.36 4.51 -16.79
C LYS A 371 -13.29 4.94 -15.67
N GLU A 372 -13.99 4.00 -15.03
CA GLU A 372 -14.89 4.32 -13.92
C GLU A 372 -14.14 4.71 -12.64
N LEU A 373 -12.92 4.19 -12.45
CA LEU A 373 -12.10 4.43 -11.25
C LEU A 373 -11.54 5.86 -11.17
N VAL A 374 -11.43 6.54 -12.31
CA VAL A 374 -10.75 7.84 -12.39
C VAL A 374 -11.72 9.03 -12.38
N VAL A 375 -13.02 8.79 -12.57
CA VAL A 375 -14.05 9.84 -12.58
C VAL A 375 -14.11 10.52 -11.23
N LEU A 376 -14.15 11.86 -11.22
CA LEU A 376 -14.38 12.65 -10.01
C LEU A 376 -15.80 12.38 -9.48
N PRO A 377 -15.97 11.83 -8.26
CA PRO A 377 -17.29 11.70 -7.67
C PRO A 377 -17.90 13.08 -7.38
N ARG A 378 -19.21 13.24 -7.60
CA ARG A 378 -19.90 14.55 -7.59
C ARG A 378 -19.75 15.31 -6.27
N GLU A 379 -19.55 14.59 -5.17
CA GLU A 379 -19.52 15.13 -3.81
C GLU A 379 -18.09 15.35 -3.28
N ILE A 380 -17.06 15.01 -4.05
CA ILE A 380 -15.65 15.14 -3.67
C ILE A 380 -15.06 16.41 -4.27
N ASP A 381 -14.32 17.17 -3.46
CA ASP A 381 -13.56 18.32 -3.94
C ASP A 381 -12.44 17.86 -4.89
N LEU A 382 -12.26 18.59 -6.00
CA LEU A 382 -11.27 18.25 -7.01
C LEU A 382 -9.85 18.15 -6.42
N ASN A 383 -9.43 19.07 -5.56
CA ASN A 383 -8.09 19.05 -4.99
C ASN A 383 -7.92 17.91 -3.98
N GLU A 384 -8.97 17.56 -3.23
CA GLU A 384 -8.96 16.36 -2.38
C GLU A 384 -8.83 15.07 -3.20
N TRP A 385 -9.55 14.98 -4.33
CA TRP A 385 -9.48 13.84 -5.24
C TRP A 385 -8.09 13.69 -5.88
N LEU A 386 -7.54 14.80 -6.37
CA LEU A 386 -6.17 14.88 -6.88
C LEU A 386 -5.16 14.50 -5.80
N ALA A 387 -5.27 15.04 -4.59
CA ALA A 387 -4.34 14.76 -3.49
C ALA A 387 -4.29 13.27 -3.14
N SER A 388 -5.46 12.64 -2.97
CA SER A 388 -5.60 11.23 -2.61
C SER A 388 -4.97 10.32 -3.67
N ASN A 389 -5.32 10.54 -4.94
CA ASN A 389 -4.82 9.74 -6.05
C ASN A 389 -3.33 9.96 -6.30
N THR A 390 -2.85 11.20 -6.31
CA THR A 390 -1.41 11.51 -6.48
C THR A 390 -0.56 10.88 -5.39
N THR A 391 -1.01 10.91 -4.13
CA THR A 391 -0.32 10.24 -3.02
C THR A 391 -0.27 8.73 -3.21
N THR A 392 -1.39 8.14 -3.67
CA THR A 392 -1.51 6.71 -3.95
C THR A 392 -0.58 6.28 -5.09
N PHE A 393 -0.54 7.04 -6.20
CA PHE A 393 0.38 6.79 -7.30
C PHE A 393 1.83 6.93 -6.89
N PHE A 394 2.18 7.96 -6.12
CA PHE A 394 3.53 8.10 -5.59
C PHE A 394 3.96 6.85 -4.81
N HIS A 395 3.13 6.36 -3.89
CA HIS A 395 3.45 5.16 -3.12
C HIS A 395 3.61 3.91 -3.99
N HIS A 396 2.69 3.68 -4.94
CA HIS A 396 2.75 2.49 -5.80
C HIS A 396 3.91 2.53 -6.79
N ILE A 397 4.22 3.69 -7.39
CA ILE A 397 5.34 3.84 -8.31
C ILE A 397 6.67 3.72 -7.55
N ASN A 398 6.76 4.28 -6.34
CA ASN A 398 7.92 4.11 -5.48
C ASN A 398 8.12 2.63 -5.08
N LEU A 399 7.04 1.92 -4.75
CA LEU A 399 7.07 0.48 -4.48
C LEU A 399 7.55 -0.31 -5.71
N GLN A 400 6.99 -0.04 -6.88
CA GLN A 400 7.34 -0.73 -8.13
C GLN A 400 8.79 -0.46 -8.55
N TYR A 401 9.31 0.75 -8.34
CA TYR A 401 10.73 1.05 -8.58
C TYR A 401 11.64 0.33 -7.57
N SER A 402 11.23 0.27 -6.30
CA SER A 402 12.03 -0.33 -5.22
C SER A 402 12.37 -1.78 -5.51
N THR A 403 11.45 -2.55 -6.14
CA THR A 403 11.69 -3.97 -6.48
C THR A 403 12.77 -4.17 -7.54
N ILE A 404 13.10 -3.14 -8.33
CA ILE A 404 14.14 -3.21 -9.36
C ILE A 404 15.34 -2.32 -9.07
N SER A 405 15.34 -1.61 -7.94
CA SER A 405 16.33 -0.57 -7.61
C SER A 405 17.76 -1.10 -7.54
N GLU A 406 17.95 -2.37 -7.15
CA GLU A 406 19.26 -3.03 -7.13
C GLU A 406 19.88 -3.22 -8.53
N PHE A 407 19.03 -3.31 -9.57
CA PHE A 407 19.45 -3.45 -10.97
C PHE A 407 19.62 -2.09 -11.66
N CYS A 408 19.03 -1.03 -11.11
CA CYS A 408 19.14 0.34 -11.61
C CYS A 408 20.35 1.06 -10.97
N THR A 409 21.51 0.98 -11.63
CA THR A 409 22.77 1.53 -11.11
C THR A 409 23.32 2.63 -12.02
N GLY A 410 24.31 3.39 -11.54
CA GLY A 410 24.99 4.38 -12.38
C GLY A 410 25.76 3.76 -13.55
N GLU A 411 26.06 2.46 -13.50
CA GLU A 411 26.71 1.73 -14.59
C GLU A 411 25.70 1.25 -15.63
N THR A 412 24.56 0.70 -15.19
CA THR A 412 23.50 0.19 -16.07
C THR A 412 22.68 1.32 -16.68
N CYS A 413 22.45 2.40 -15.94
CA CYS A 413 21.57 3.50 -16.32
C CYS A 413 22.25 4.87 -16.09
N GLN A 414 23.22 5.20 -16.95
CA GLN A 414 24.02 6.44 -16.87
C GLN A 414 23.20 7.73 -17.00
N THR A 415 22.00 7.66 -17.57
CA THR A 415 21.10 8.79 -17.78
C THR A 415 19.66 8.38 -17.57
N MET A 416 18.83 9.26 -17.01
CA MET A 416 17.38 9.07 -17.00
C MET A 416 16.81 9.23 -18.41
N ALA A 417 16.44 8.14 -19.05
CA ALA A 417 15.92 8.17 -20.42
C ALA A 417 14.86 7.09 -20.65
N VAL A 418 13.95 7.40 -21.57
CA VAL A 418 12.91 6.51 -22.06
C VAL A 418 12.92 6.61 -23.58
N CYS A 419 13.14 5.48 -24.25
CA CYS A 419 13.40 5.46 -25.70
C CYS A 419 14.55 6.42 -26.05
N ASN A 420 14.32 7.35 -26.98
CA ASN A 420 15.29 8.39 -27.39
C ASN A 420 15.18 9.69 -26.57
N THR A 421 14.27 9.76 -25.59
CA THR A 421 13.99 10.97 -24.81
C THR A 421 14.75 10.92 -23.50
N GLN A 422 15.62 11.90 -23.27
CA GLN A 422 16.36 12.04 -22.02
C GLN A 422 15.71 13.07 -21.09
N TYR A 423 15.51 12.70 -19.83
CA TYR A 423 14.99 13.58 -18.79
C TYR A 423 16.11 14.16 -17.93
N TYR A 424 15.90 15.38 -17.44
CA TYR A 424 16.88 16.10 -16.64
C TYR A 424 16.26 16.62 -15.36
N TRP A 425 17.04 16.59 -14.28
CA TRP A 425 16.65 17.19 -13.02
C TRP A 425 16.98 18.69 -13.03
N TYR A 426 16.12 19.47 -12.40
CA TYR A 426 16.34 20.89 -12.20
C TYR A 426 16.32 21.14 -10.69
N ASP A 427 17.38 21.73 -10.15
CA ASP A 427 17.46 22.04 -8.73
C ASP A 427 16.50 23.17 -8.33
N GLU A 428 16.44 23.50 -7.04
CA GLU A 428 15.58 24.58 -6.51
C GLU A 428 15.89 25.95 -7.11
N ARG A 429 17.07 26.13 -7.73
CA ARG A 429 17.50 27.36 -8.42
C ARG A 429 17.19 27.33 -9.92
N GLY A 430 16.53 26.28 -10.40
CA GLY A 430 16.21 26.07 -11.81
C GLY A 430 17.41 25.64 -12.67
N LYS A 431 18.55 25.28 -12.05
CA LYS A 431 19.73 24.84 -12.79
C LYS A 431 19.60 23.38 -13.18
N LYS A 432 19.87 23.08 -14.46
CA LYS A 432 19.93 21.72 -14.98
C LYS A 432 21.07 20.93 -14.34
N VAL A 433 20.72 19.83 -13.68
CA VAL A 433 21.65 18.88 -13.06
C VAL A 433 21.72 17.62 -13.93
N LYS A 434 22.94 17.20 -14.27
CA LYS A 434 23.16 15.88 -14.89
C LYS A 434 23.26 14.85 -13.79
N CYS A 435 22.45 13.81 -13.88
CA CYS A 435 22.42 12.71 -12.93
C CYS A 435 22.15 11.40 -13.67
N THR A 436 22.59 10.29 -13.06
CA THR A 436 22.23 8.94 -13.51
C THR A 436 20.73 8.70 -13.30
N ALA A 437 20.16 7.65 -13.91
CA ALA A 437 18.76 7.31 -13.68
C ALA A 437 18.44 7.06 -12.19
N PRO A 438 19.20 6.25 -11.42
CA PRO A 438 18.88 6.06 -10.01
C PRO A 438 19.01 7.34 -9.17
N GLN A 439 19.97 8.21 -9.49
CA GLN A 439 20.05 9.54 -8.85
C GLN A 439 18.85 10.43 -9.19
N TYR A 440 18.38 10.39 -10.43
CA TYR A 440 17.17 11.11 -10.84
C TYR A 440 15.95 10.63 -10.07
N VAL A 441 15.77 9.30 -10.00
CA VAL A 441 14.64 8.70 -9.28
C VAL A 441 14.70 9.06 -7.79
N ASP A 442 15.89 9.04 -7.17
CA ASP A 442 16.07 9.47 -5.78
C ASP A 442 15.65 10.93 -5.56
N PHE A 443 16.07 11.84 -6.44
CA PHE A 443 15.65 13.25 -6.37
C PHE A 443 14.14 13.41 -6.54
N VAL A 444 13.54 12.69 -7.48
CA VAL A 444 12.09 12.67 -7.69
C VAL A 444 11.37 12.18 -6.44
N MET A 445 11.71 11.00 -5.94
CA MET A 445 11.00 10.39 -4.81
C MET A 445 11.14 11.23 -3.56
N SER A 446 12.35 11.76 -3.28
CA SER A 446 12.59 12.65 -2.15
C SER A 446 11.80 13.97 -2.27
N SER A 447 11.80 14.58 -3.46
CA SER A 447 11.06 15.83 -3.69
C SER A 447 9.55 15.63 -3.60
N VAL A 448 9.02 14.54 -4.15
CA VAL A 448 7.59 14.23 -4.09
C VAL A 448 7.19 13.90 -2.65
N GLN A 449 7.98 13.07 -1.94
CA GLN A 449 7.74 12.74 -0.53
C GLN A 449 7.64 14.00 0.34
N LYS A 450 8.55 14.96 0.14
CA LYS A 450 8.53 16.24 0.85
C LYS A 450 7.24 17.01 0.58
N LEU A 451 6.77 17.06 -0.67
CA LEU A 451 5.53 17.75 -1.02
C LEU A 451 4.29 17.05 -0.45
N VAL A 452 4.16 15.74 -0.61
CA VAL A 452 2.95 15.00 -0.18
C VAL A 452 2.84 14.86 1.34
N THR A 453 3.90 15.17 2.09
CA THR A 453 3.91 15.20 3.57
C THR A 453 3.90 16.60 4.15
N ASP A 454 3.95 17.63 3.30
CA ASP A 454 3.89 19.02 3.73
C ASP A 454 2.43 19.41 4.02
N GLU A 455 2.11 19.72 5.27
CA GLU A 455 0.76 20.10 5.73
C GLU A 455 0.27 21.45 5.17
N ASP A 456 1.15 22.25 4.56
CA ASP A 456 0.79 23.48 3.87
C ASP A 456 0.50 23.25 2.38
N VAL A 457 0.88 22.09 1.84
CA VAL A 457 0.63 21.70 0.44
C VAL A 457 -0.44 20.61 0.32
N PHE A 458 -0.31 19.55 1.12
CA PHE A 458 -1.24 18.43 1.25
C PHE A 458 -1.83 18.44 2.68
N PRO A 459 -2.75 19.37 2.98
CA PRO A 459 -3.30 19.53 4.33
C PRO A 459 -4.03 18.27 4.79
N THR A 460 -3.62 17.70 5.92
CA THR A 460 -4.33 16.57 6.55
C THR A 460 -5.24 17.02 7.70
N LYS A 461 -5.01 18.25 8.21
CA LYS A 461 -5.77 18.88 9.30
C LYS A 461 -7.02 19.61 8.80
N TYR A 462 -8.06 19.62 9.62
CA TYR A 462 -9.33 20.28 9.31
C TYR A 462 -9.19 21.80 9.17
N GLY A 463 -9.87 22.38 8.17
CA GLY A 463 -10.01 23.82 7.98
C GLY A 463 -8.85 24.50 7.25
N ARG A 464 -7.86 23.72 6.80
CA ARG A 464 -6.80 24.20 5.91
C ARG A 464 -7.18 23.93 4.46
N GLU A 465 -7.15 24.98 3.65
CA GLU A 465 -7.40 24.90 2.22
C GLU A 465 -6.12 24.48 1.49
N PHE A 466 -6.28 23.88 0.32
CA PHE A 466 -5.16 23.64 -0.58
C PHE A 466 -4.60 24.97 -1.08
N PRO A 467 -3.28 25.09 -1.29
CA PRO A 467 -2.71 26.30 -1.86
C PRO A 467 -3.24 26.53 -3.28
N SER A 468 -3.31 27.80 -3.70
CA SER A 468 -3.72 28.14 -5.08
C SER A 468 -2.81 27.56 -6.17
N SER A 469 -1.59 27.16 -5.81
CA SER A 469 -0.63 26.48 -6.69
C SER A 469 -0.77 24.95 -6.71
N PHE A 470 -1.73 24.37 -5.98
CA PHE A 470 -1.82 22.94 -5.74
C PHE A 470 -1.91 22.11 -7.03
N GLU A 471 -2.80 22.47 -7.95
CA GLU A 471 -2.93 21.74 -9.22
C GLU A 471 -1.63 21.77 -10.05
N SER A 472 -0.90 22.89 -10.03
CA SER A 472 0.41 23.01 -10.69
C SER A 472 1.46 22.12 -10.04
N LEU A 473 1.42 21.96 -8.72
CA LEU A 473 2.28 21.03 -7.98
C LEU A 473 1.91 19.58 -8.31
N VAL A 474 0.62 19.24 -8.38
CA VAL A 474 0.15 17.91 -8.78
C VAL A 474 0.63 17.57 -10.20
N LYS A 475 0.49 18.49 -11.16
CA LYS A 475 1.04 18.32 -12.53
C LYS A 475 2.53 18.04 -12.52
N LYS A 476 3.30 18.79 -11.72
CA LYS A 476 4.73 18.58 -11.55
C LYS A 476 5.05 17.20 -10.97
N ILE A 477 4.31 16.76 -9.95
CA ILE A 477 4.46 15.43 -9.33
C ILE A 477 4.16 14.34 -10.36
N CYS A 478 3.00 14.39 -11.00
CA CYS A 478 2.58 13.41 -12.01
C CYS A 478 3.61 13.30 -13.13
N LYS A 479 4.16 14.42 -13.62
CA LYS A 479 5.22 14.40 -14.64
C LYS A 479 6.44 13.59 -14.19
N TYR A 480 6.94 13.84 -12.98
CA TYR A 480 8.09 13.09 -12.48
C TYR A 480 7.80 11.62 -12.27
N LEU A 481 6.61 11.28 -11.75
CA LEU A 481 6.17 9.91 -11.58
C LEU A 481 6.04 9.17 -12.92
N PHE A 482 5.55 9.85 -13.96
CA PHE A 482 5.51 9.32 -15.32
C PHE A 482 6.91 8.96 -15.85
N HIS A 483 7.91 9.82 -15.62
CA HIS A 483 9.29 9.52 -16.03
C HIS A 483 9.79 8.22 -15.39
N VAL A 484 9.50 8.00 -14.10
CA VAL A 484 9.89 6.79 -13.38
C VAL A 484 9.21 5.56 -13.98
N LEU A 485 7.89 5.62 -14.22
CA LEU A 485 7.15 4.53 -14.88
C LEU A 485 7.72 4.19 -16.25
N GLY A 486 7.93 5.21 -17.09
CA GLY A 486 8.51 5.03 -18.42
C GLY A 486 9.90 4.38 -18.35
N HIS A 487 10.71 4.76 -17.37
CA HIS A 487 12.05 4.19 -17.18
C HIS A 487 11.98 2.72 -16.74
N ILE A 488 11.06 2.34 -15.86
CA ILE A 488 10.86 0.95 -15.45
C ILE A 488 10.51 0.09 -16.68
N TYR A 489 9.55 0.53 -17.50
CA TYR A 489 9.21 -0.17 -18.74
C TYR A 489 10.37 -0.23 -19.73
N TRP A 490 11.06 0.88 -19.96
CA TRP A 490 12.11 0.95 -20.97
C TRP A 490 13.35 0.18 -20.59
N SER A 491 13.82 0.33 -19.35
CA SER A 491 15.14 -0.15 -18.92
C SER A 491 15.10 -1.38 -18.03
N HIS A 492 13.98 -1.65 -17.35
CA HIS A 492 13.89 -2.67 -16.29
C HIS A 492 12.69 -3.62 -16.40
N PHE A 493 12.09 -3.71 -17.59
CA PHE A 493 10.93 -4.57 -17.78
C PHE A 493 11.28 -6.07 -17.71
N LYS A 494 12.50 -6.45 -18.12
CA LYS A 494 12.95 -7.85 -18.05
C LYS A 494 13.07 -8.32 -16.60
N GLU A 495 13.63 -7.47 -15.74
CA GLU A 495 13.73 -7.69 -14.30
C GLU A 495 12.33 -7.71 -13.67
N THR A 496 11.45 -6.80 -14.09
CA THR A 496 10.03 -6.80 -13.66
C THR A 496 9.32 -8.10 -14.06
N LEU A 497 9.60 -8.63 -15.26
CA LEU A 497 9.07 -9.90 -15.74
C LEU A 497 9.62 -11.08 -14.96
N ALA A 498 10.92 -11.11 -14.68
CA ALA A 498 11.57 -12.15 -13.88
C ALA A 498 11.06 -12.22 -12.44
N LEU A 499 10.60 -11.09 -11.88
CA LEU A 499 9.94 -11.01 -10.59
C LEU A 499 8.43 -11.30 -10.64
N GLU A 500 7.88 -11.59 -11.83
CA GLU A 500 6.43 -11.79 -12.06
C GLU A 500 5.56 -10.58 -11.68
N LEU A 501 6.13 -9.37 -11.70
CA LEU A 501 5.44 -8.13 -11.28
C LEU A 501 4.81 -7.34 -12.45
N HIS A 502 5.00 -7.78 -13.69
CA HIS A 502 4.56 -7.05 -14.89
C HIS A 502 3.04 -6.78 -14.92
N GLY A 503 2.20 -7.68 -14.39
CA GLY A 503 0.76 -7.45 -14.27
C GLY A 503 0.40 -6.32 -13.29
N HIS A 504 1.19 -6.15 -12.23
CA HIS A 504 1.06 -5.05 -11.29
C HIS A 504 1.48 -3.72 -11.92
N LEU A 505 2.62 -3.72 -12.62
CA LEU A 505 3.11 -2.57 -13.35
C LEU A 505 2.11 -2.10 -14.43
N ASN A 506 1.50 -3.03 -15.19
CA ASN A 506 0.48 -2.72 -16.19
C ASN A 506 -0.77 -2.08 -15.57
N THR A 507 -1.25 -2.64 -14.45
CA THR A 507 -2.42 -2.13 -13.72
C THR A 507 -2.15 -0.72 -13.17
N LEU A 508 -0.97 -0.52 -12.59
CA LEU A 508 -0.55 0.79 -12.09
C LEU A 508 -0.44 1.82 -13.21
N TYR A 509 0.20 1.45 -14.32
CA TYR A 509 0.39 2.35 -15.47
C TYR A 509 -0.93 2.77 -16.09
N ILE A 510 -1.84 1.83 -16.37
CA ILE A 510 -3.12 2.15 -17.01
C ILE A 510 -3.99 3.03 -16.11
N HIS A 511 -4.04 2.74 -14.81
CA HIS A 511 -4.76 3.59 -13.85
C HIS A 511 -4.17 5.00 -13.81
N PHE A 512 -2.83 5.11 -13.72
CA PHE A 512 -2.13 6.38 -13.69
C PHE A 512 -2.37 7.22 -14.95
N ILE A 513 -2.22 6.63 -16.13
CA ILE A 513 -2.32 7.37 -17.40
C ILE A 513 -3.76 7.80 -17.71
N LEU A 514 -4.76 6.98 -17.35
CA LEU A 514 -6.16 7.36 -17.50
C LEU A 514 -6.53 8.49 -16.54
N PHE A 515 -6.07 8.42 -15.29
CA PHE A 515 -6.28 9.50 -14.32
C PHE A 515 -5.62 10.80 -14.77
N ALA A 516 -4.38 10.72 -15.26
CA ALA A 516 -3.65 11.88 -15.76
C ALA A 516 -4.33 12.51 -16.99
N ARG A 517 -4.95 11.69 -17.87
CA ARG A 517 -5.72 12.18 -19.03
C ARG A 517 -7.03 12.84 -18.60
N GLU A 518 -7.77 12.24 -17.66
CA GLU A 518 -9.04 12.75 -17.16
C GLU A 518 -8.92 14.18 -16.60
N PHE A 519 -7.87 14.43 -15.81
CA PHE A 519 -7.65 15.73 -15.17
C PHE A 519 -6.58 16.59 -15.87
N ASN A 520 -6.19 16.25 -17.10
CA ASN A 520 -5.20 16.99 -17.89
C ASN A 520 -3.90 17.30 -17.12
N LEU A 521 -3.35 16.27 -16.45
CA LEU A 521 -2.19 16.40 -15.55
C LEU A 521 -0.84 16.25 -16.25
N LEU A 522 -0.82 15.75 -17.48
CA LEU A 522 0.37 15.51 -18.29
C LEU A 522 0.17 16.09 -19.70
N ASP A 523 1.22 16.67 -20.27
CA ASP A 523 1.19 17.13 -21.67
C ASP A 523 1.20 15.89 -22.60
N PRO A 524 0.26 15.79 -23.56
CA PRO A 524 0.25 14.69 -24.54
C PRO A 524 1.59 14.49 -25.27
N LYS A 525 2.35 15.56 -25.50
CA LYS A 525 3.69 15.47 -26.12
C LYS A 525 4.70 14.77 -25.22
N GLU A 526 4.57 14.92 -23.90
CA GLU A 526 5.43 14.23 -22.93
C GLU A 526 5.07 12.75 -22.84
N THR A 527 3.79 12.40 -22.92
CA THR A 527 3.33 11.00 -22.84
C THR A 527 3.53 10.20 -24.12
N ALA A 528 3.73 10.87 -25.26
CA ALA A 528 3.85 10.26 -26.59
C ALA A 528 4.90 9.13 -26.69
N VAL A 529 5.95 9.17 -25.86
CA VAL A 529 6.99 8.13 -25.83
C VAL A 529 6.48 6.75 -25.36
N MET A 530 5.30 6.71 -24.72
CA MET A 530 4.63 5.51 -24.22
C MET A 530 3.22 5.32 -24.84
N ASP A 531 2.87 6.03 -25.91
CA ASP A 531 1.52 5.93 -26.51
C ASP A 531 1.24 4.52 -27.04
N ASP A 532 2.24 3.85 -27.61
CA ASP A 532 2.12 2.46 -28.07
C ASP A 532 1.74 1.49 -26.95
N LEU A 533 2.37 1.60 -25.78
CA LEU A 533 1.99 0.84 -24.60
C LEU A 533 0.57 1.20 -24.15
N THR A 534 0.24 2.49 -24.17
CA THR A 534 -1.06 2.99 -23.72
C THR A 534 -2.19 2.44 -24.60
N GLU A 535 -2.03 2.46 -25.92
CA GLU A 535 -2.97 1.91 -26.89
C GLU A 535 -3.17 0.41 -26.71
N VAL A 536 -2.08 -0.36 -26.57
CA VAL A 536 -2.17 -1.82 -26.38
C VAL A 536 -2.84 -2.17 -25.04
N LEU A 537 -2.50 -1.48 -23.97
CA LEU A 537 -3.11 -1.74 -22.67
C LEU A 537 -4.59 -1.31 -22.62
N CYS A 538 -4.99 -0.24 -23.31
CA CYS A 538 -6.39 0.23 -23.33
C CYS A 538 -7.27 -0.55 -24.31
N SER A 539 -6.72 -1.12 -25.39
CA SER A 539 -7.49 -1.90 -26.38
C SER A 539 -7.94 -3.27 -25.87
N GLY A 540 -7.25 -3.83 -24.87
CA GLY A 540 -7.60 -5.12 -24.25
C GLY A 540 -8.81 -5.10 -23.31
N THR A 541 -9.50 -3.97 -23.12
CA THR A 541 -10.69 -3.85 -22.25
C THR A 541 -12.02 -3.97 -23.01
N GLY A 542 -11.99 -4.24 -24.32
CA GLY A 542 -13.19 -4.47 -25.13
C GLY A 542 -13.38 -5.94 -25.46
N GLY A 543 -14.33 -6.61 -24.79
CA GLY A 543 -14.84 -7.90 -25.24
C GLY A 543 -15.50 -7.74 -26.62
N GLY A 544 -15.09 -8.55 -27.60
CA GLY A 544 -15.78 -8.65 -28.89
C GLY A 544 -17.22 -9.17 -28.72
N PRO A 545 -18.08 -8.92 -29.71
CA PRO A 545 -18.40 -10.04 -30.59
C PRO A 545 -18.56 -9.68 -32.07
N GLY A 546 -18.35 -10.69 -32.93
CA GLY A 546 -19.14 -10.89 -34.14
C GLY A 546 -18.52 -10.40 -35.44
N GLY A 547 -18.12 -11.35 -36.29
CA GLY A 547 -17.88 -11.11 -37.71
C GLY A 547 -19.18 -10.72 -38.44
N GLY A 548 -19.03 -9.87 -39.45
CA GLY A 548 -20.08 -9.48 -40.37
C GLY A 548 -19.50 -8.58 -41.45
N SER A 549 -19.28 -9.16 -42.63
CA SER A 549 -18.86 -8.51 -43.87
C SER A 549 -19.84 -7.42 -44.33
N GLY A 550 -19.35 -6.42 -45.06
CA GLY A 550 -20.14 -5.76 -46.12
C GLY A 550 -20.22 -4.24 -46.12
N ASP A 551 -19.50 -3.67 -47.09
CA ASP A 551 -19.86 -2.55 -47.96
C ASP A 551 -19.70 -1.08 -47.50
N GLY A 552 -18.98 -0.37 -48.38
CA GLY A 552 -18.54 1.01 -48.20
C GLY A 552 -19.58 2.07 -48.58
N ALA A 553 -19.27 3.30 -48.22
CA ALA A 553 -19.53 4.48 -49.04
C ALA A 553 -18.73 5.67 -48.49
N SER A 554 -18.19 6.46 -49.41
CA SER A 554 -17.50 7.72 -49.16
C SER A 554 -18.49 8.84 -48.82
N SER A 555 -18.04 9.83 -48.03
CA SER A 555 -18.04 11.27 -48.37
C SER A 555 -18.11 12.19 -47.14
N GLY A 556 -17.21 13.18 -47.12
CA GLY A 556 -17.53 14.58 -46.84
C GLY A 556 -17.75 15.05 -45.40
N GLY A 557 -16.87 15.96 -44.95
CA GLY A 557 -17.34 17.26 -44.44
C GLY A 557 -17.12 17.59 -42.96
N MET A 558 -16.16 18.51 -42.76
CA MET A 558 -16.19 19.67 -41.85
C MET A 558 -16.09 19.45 -40.34
N GLY A 559 -15.07 20.09 -39.77
CA GLY A 559 -14.86 20.21 -38.34
C GLY A 559 -15.79 21.21 -37.66
N ALA A 560 -15.88 21.09 -36.34
CA ALA A 560 -16.36 22.14 -35.48
C ALA A 560 -15.62 22.06 -34.13
N GLN A 561 -14.85 23.11 -33.86
CA GLN A 561 -14.44 23.52 -32.52
C GLN A 561 -15.67 23.67 -31.64
N ASN A 562 -15.60 23.29 -30.36
CA ASN A 562 -16.49 23.89 -29.38
C ASN A 562 -15.77 24.24 -28.08
N HIS A 563 -15.97 25.52 -27.76
CA HIS A 563 -15.46 26.29 -26.65
C HIS A 563 -16.02 25.80 -25.32
N VAL A 564 -15.13 25.79 -24.33
CA VAL A 564 -15.42 25.87 -22.90
C VAL A 564 -16.19 27.16 -22.61
N LYS A 565 -17.29 27.06 -21.87
CA LYS A 565 -17.84 28.18 -21.08
C LYS A 565 -18.08 27.71 -19.65
N GLU A 566 -17.40 28.42 -18.75
CA GLU A 566 -17.57 28.39 -17.30
C GLU A 566 -19.03 28.54 -16.88
N ARG A 567 -19.41 27.79 -15.84
CA ARG A 567 -20.19 28.28 -14.71
C ARG A 567 -20.02 27.39 -13.50
#